data_AF-A0AAN9ADM3-F1
#
_entry.id   AF-A0AAN9ADM3-F1
#
_cell.length_a   1.000
_cell.length_b   1.000
_cell.length_c   1.000
_cell.angle_alpha   90.00
_cell.angle_beta   90.00
_cell.angle_gamma   90.00
#
_symmetry.space_group_name_H-M   'P 1'
#
loop_
_entity.id
_entity.type
_entity.pdbx_description
1 polymer ?
#
loop_
_entity_poly.entity_id
_entity_poly.type
_entity_poly.pdbx_seq_one_letter_code
_entity_poly.pdbx_strand_id
1 'polypeptide(L)' 'LHTNHIEIIGDNTFENLPELRELYLHNNSLAYIAPNAFQGLRQLQILELQVGYNGSGKEREE' A
#
# COMPACT_ATOMS: atom_id res chain seq x y z
N LEU A 1 -3.94 10.74 -16.39
CA LEU A 1 -3.64 9.40 -15.83
C LEU A 1 -2.36 9.53 -15.03
N HIS A 2 -2.45 9.76 -13.72
CA HIS A 2 -1.28 9.92 -12.85
C HIS A 2 -1.08 8.60 -12.11
N THR A 3 -0.23 7.73 -12.64
CA THR A 3 0.23 6.55 -11.90
C THR A 3 1.31 7.03 -10.93
N ASN A 4 1.03 6.96 -9.63
CA ASN A 4 2.06 7.22 -8.64
C ASN A 4 2.87 5.92 -8.47
N HIS A 5 4.19 6.03 -8.50
CA HIS A 5 5.08 4.85 -8.46
C HIS A 5 5.45 4.53 -7.01
N ILE A 6 4.48 4.51 -6.10
CA ILE A 6 4.74 4.09 -4.73
C ILE A 6 4.88 2.57 -4.76
N GLU A 7 6.11 2.09 -4.66
CA GLU A 7 6.44 0.67 -4.64
C GLU A 7 6.54 0.11 -3.23
N ILE A 8 6.96 0.94 -2.26
CA ILE A 8 7.24 0.54 -0.90
C ILE A 8 6.55 1.50 0.08
N ILE A 9 5.84 0.96 1.07
CA ILE A 9 5.40 1.70 2.25
C ILE A 9 6.17 1.15 3.45
N GLY A 10 7.05 1.98 4.02
CA GLY A 10 7.87 1.63 5.16
C GLY A 10 7.12 1.74 6.49
N ASP A 11 7.74 1.25 7.57
CA ASP A 11 7.19 1.39 8.92
C ASP A 11 6.96 2.87 9.28
N ASN A 12 5.86 3.16 9.99
CA ASN A 12 5.53 4.49 10.51
C ASN A 12 5.38 5.58 9.43
N THR A 13 5.20 5.20 8.16
CA THR A 13 5.04 6.15 7.03
C THR A 13 3.93 7.18 7.30
N PHE A 14 2.86 6.78 7.98
CA PHE A 14 1.71 7.64 8.29
C PHE A 14 1.56 7.96 9.78
N GLU A 15 2.61 7.78 10.59
CA GLU A 15 2.53 7.90 12.06
C GLU A 15 2.05 9.28 12.54
N ASN A 16 2.37 10.33 11.78
CA ASN A 16 2.01 11.71 12.10
C ASN A 16 0.62 12.13 11.61
N LEU A 17 -0.20 11.18 11.13
CA LEU A 17 -1.55 11.45 10.61
C LEU A 17 -2.65 10.76 11.45
N PRO A 18 -2.76 11.06 12.76
CA PRO A 18 -3.68 10.35 13.65
C PRO A 18 -5.16 10.54 13.31
N GLU A 19 -5.49 11.66 12.66
CA GLU A 19 -6.86 12.05 12.28
C GLU A 19 -7.24 11.60 10.86
N LEU A 20 -6.35 10.91 10.13
CA LEU A 20 -6.64 10.45 8.78
C LEU A 20 -7.73 9.36 8.81
N ARG A 21 -8.81 9.59 8.06
CA ARG A 21 -9.97 8.68 7.99
C ARG A 21 -10.01 7.84 6.74
N GLU A 22 -9.49 8.36 5.63
CA GLU A 22 -9.56 7.70 4.34
C GLU A 22 -8.17 7.75 3.70
N LEU A 23 -7.64 6.59 3.37
CA LEU A 23 -6.35 6.43 2.70
C LEU A 23 -6.55 5.65 1.40
N TYR A 24 -6.38 6.37 0.30
CA TYR A 24 -6.50 5.83 -1.05
C TYR A 24 -5.12 5.69 -1.67
N LEU A 25 -4.67 4.45 -1.85
CA LEU A 25 -3.40 4.09 -2.49
C LEU A 25 -3.63 3.24 -3.75
N HIS A 26 -4.85 3.25 -4.29
CA HIS A 26 -5.16 2.66 -5.60
C HIS A 26 -4.32 3.34 -6.71
N ASN A 27 -4.07 2.64 -7.82
CA ASN A 27 -3.17 3.09 -8.90
C ASN A 27 -1.71 3.34 -8.49
N ASN A 28 -1.19 2.59 -7.52
CA ASN A 28 0.24 2.49 -7.25
C ASN A 28 0.79 1.11 -7.62
N SER A 29 2.09 1.02 -7.84
CA SER A 29 2.81 -0.25 -8.08
C SER A 29 3.32 -0.86 -6.78
N LEU A 30 2.47 -0.92 -5.75
CA LEU A 30 2.87 -1.38 -4.42
C LEU A 30 3.39 -2.82 -4.48
N ALA A 31 4.68 -2.97 -4.21
CA ALA A 31 5.40 -4.24 -4.15
C ALA A 31 5.60 -4.70 -2.69
N TYR A 32 5.70 -3.77 -1.74
CA TYR A 32 5.90 -4.09 -0.34
C TYR A 32 5.22 -3.09 0.60
N ILE A 33 4.62 -3.62 1.66
CA ILE A 33 4.05 -2.85 2.77
C ILE A 33 4.63 -3.41 4.06
N ALA A 34 5.31 -2.57 4.83
CA ALA A 34 5.92 -2.96 6.08
C ALA A 34 4.85 -3.25 7.17
N PRO A 35 5.12 -4.12 8.16
CA PRO A 35 4.14 -4.51 9.17
C PRO A 35 3.54 -3.34 9.97
N ASN A 36 4.33 -2.28 10.21
CA ASN A 36 3.90 -1.10 10.95
C ASN A 36 3.66 0.11 10.03
N ALA A 37 3.43 -0.12 8.74
CA ALA A 37 3.23 0.94 7.75
C ALA A 37 2.09 1.92 8.11
N PHE A 38 1.01 1.38 8.68
CA PHE A 38 -0.18 2.14 9.08
C PHE A 38 -0.24 2.44 10.58
N GLN A 39 0.87 2.22 11.31
CA GLN A 39 0.96 2.59 12.71
C GLN A 39 0.72 4.10 12.86
N GLY A 40 -0.13 4.47 13.82
CA GLY A 40 -0.50 5.87 14.08
C GLY A 40 -1.81 6.32 13.42
N LEU A 41 -2.36 5.60 12.44
CA LEU A 41 -3.63 5.91 11.78
C LEU A 41 -4.86 5.54 12.63
N ARG A 42 -5.01 6.20 13.79
CA ARG A 42 -6.00 5.86 14.82
C ARG A 42 -7.46 6.08 14.40
N GLN A 43 -7.70 6.99 13.45
CA GLN A 43 -9.04 7.30 12.95
C GLN A 43 -9.34 6.69 11.58
N LEU A 44 -8.51 5.79 11.06
CA LEU A 44 -8.70 5.25 9.72
C LEU A 44 -9.99 4.41 9.65
N GLN A 45 -10.81 4.73 8.65
CA GLN A 45 -12.10 4.09 8.37
C GLN A 45 -12.07 3.41 7.00
N ILE A 46 -11.42 4.02 6.02
CA ILE A 46 -11.31 3.50 4.65
C ILE A 46 -9.83 3.37 4.29
N LEU A 47 -9.47 2.16 3.85
CA LEU A 47 -8.16 1.86 3.28
C LEU A 47 -8.38 1.17 1.93
N GLU A 48 -7.99 1.83 0.85
CA GLU A 48 -8.00 1.23 -0.48
C GLU A 48 -6.57 1.01 -0.96
N LEU A 49 -6.18 -0.26 -1.04
CA LEU A 49 -4.89 -0.68 -1.58
C LEU A 49 -5.12 -1.38 -2.92
N GLN A 50 -4.37 -1.01 -3.94
CA GLN A 50 -4.24 -1.80 -5.15
C GLN A 50 -2.83 -2.37 -5.19
N VAL A 51 -2.72 -3.67 -4.92
CA VAL A 51 -1.47 -4.39 -5.13
C VAL A 51 -1.38 -4.70 -6.62
N GLY A 52 -0.28 -4.30 -7.26
CA GLY A 52 0.02 -4.76 -8.60
C GLY A 52 0.17 -6.28 -8.55
N TYR A 53 -0.77 -7.03 -9.12
CA TYR A 53 -0.64 -8.47 -9.27
C TYR A 53 0.51 -8.76 -10.25
N ASN A 54 1.73 -8.83 -9.72
CA ASN A 54 2.88 -9.37 -10.44
C ASN A 54 2.76 -10.89 -10.39
N GLY A 55 1.80 -11.43 -11.16
CA GLY A 55 1.64 -12.86 -11.35
C GLY A 55 2.79 -13.46 -12.14
N SER A 56 3.99 -13.53 -11.56
CA SER A 56 5.02 -14.48 -11.98
C SER A 56 4.76 -15.82 -11.27
N GLY A 57 3.59 -16.38 -11.55
CA GLY A 57 3.19 -17.76 -11.24
C GLY A 57 3.08 -18.58 -12.53
N LYS A 58 4.01 -18.38 -13.47
CA LYS A 58 4.25 -19.30 -14.59
C LYS A 58 5.69 -19.80 -14.52
N GLU A 59 5.98 -20.59 -13.49
CA GLU A 59 6.92 -21.69 -13.71
C GLU A 59 6.14 -22.71 -14.54
N ARG A 60 6.53 -22.77 -15.81
CA ARG A 60 6.01 -23.69 -16.81
C ARG A 60 6.31 -25.12 -16.35
N GLU A 61 5.37 -26.00 -16.66
CA GLU A 61 5.57 -27.44 -16.82
C GLU A 61 6.88 -27.73 -17.55
N GLU A 62 7.81 -28.45 -16.91
CA GLU A 62 8.59 -29.56 -17.46
C GLU A 62 8.91 -30.57 -16.33
#